data_AF-A0A8J7B8X3-F1
#
_entry.id   AF-A0A8J7B8X3-F1
#
_cell.length_a   1.000
_cell.length_b   1.000
_cell.length_c   1.000
_cell.angle_alpha   90.00
_cell.angle_beta   90.00
_cell.angle_gamma   90.00
#
_symmetry.space_group_name_H-M   'P 1'
#
loop_
_entity.id
_entity.type
_entity.pdbx_description
1 polymer ?
#
loop_
_entity_poly.entity_id
_entity_poly.type
_entity_poly.pdbx_seq_one_letter_code
_entity_poly.pdbx_strand_id
1 'polypeptide(L)'
;MKAPLPDNEAQRLAQLLNYNILDTATETAYDDLALLAAHICETPVSLVSLVDRDRQWFKAKVGIEAEETHRDVAFCSHAILQPQDVLVVSDARQDPRFADNPLVTSDPNIRFYAGAPLVTPQGHAIGTLCAIDYKPRTPSPKQIEALEALSRQVVAQLELRLNVQDLSQEVKERRRVETALLQSEMQLRNKTRQLQRILRKLRQTQGQLIHAGKMSSLSQLVAGIAHEINNPLGFVASNLDCAQQYLEDILSLMEGYRQTYPSPPPVLQEQIEDIELDYLLEDFPKLFSSMKTGTHRIKDIVNSLRNFARLDEKEYKSVDLHVGLDNTLEFLQHRLQAQPHRPEIKVVKRYGQLPLVSCYAAQLNQVFQYLLLNAIEALDRANDPKMTKEETVVRFPQIRIVTELIDSDWVRITIGDNGFGMSEALQERIFEPFFTTKPVGQGMGLGLSTSYQIVTQKHQGELKCRSIPGRGTAFFVKIPICQKGVGLIAHPKL
;
A
#
# COMPACT_ATOMS: atom_id res chain seq x y z
N MET A 1 -59.80 13.33 -55.78
CA MET A 1 -60.03 12.08 -55.00
C MET A 1 -59.03 12.01 -53.84
N LYS A 2 -59.45 11.63 -52.64
CA LYS A 2 -58.55 11.41 -51.49
C LYS A 2 -57.61 10.24 -51.80
N ALA A 3 -56.31 10.41 -51.55
CA ALA A 3 -55.34 9.32 -51.71
C ALA A 3 -55.60 8.21 -50.67
N PRO A 4 -55.53 6.92 -51.04
CA PRO A 4 -55.48 5.86 -50.04
C PRO A 4 -54.21 5.97 -49.18
N LEU A 5 -54.21 5.32 -48.02
CA LEU A 5 -53.00 5.19 -47.22
C LEU A 5 -52.08 4.11 -47.84
N PRO A 6 -50.75 4.31 -47.84
CA PRO A 6 -49.78 3.26 -48.16
C PRO A 6 -49.98 2.00 -47.30
N ASP A 7 -49.71 0.82 -47.84
CA ASP A 7 -49.81 -0.45 -47.10
C ASP A 7 -48.86 -0.52 -45.89
N ASN A 8 -47.75 0.21 -45.94
CA ASN A 8 -46.72 0.33 -44.90
C ASN A 8 -46.82 1.65 -44.09
N GLU A 9 -48.01 2.24 -43.99
CA GLU A 9 -48.21 3.56 -43.38
C GLU A 9 -47.65 3.68 -41.96
N ALA A 10 -47.84 2.64 -41.12
CA ALA A 10 -47.35 2.66 -39.74
C ALA A 10 -45.81 2.72 -39.67
N GLN A 11 -45.13 1.92 -40.49
CA GLN A 11 -43.66 1.93 -40.56
C GLN A 11 -43.13 3.23 -41.16
N ARG A 12 -43.80 3.75 -42.20
CA ARG A 12 -43.45 5.03 -42.85
C ARG A 12 -43.53 6.19 -41.87
N LEU A 13 -44.63 6.30 -41.11
CA LEU A 13 -44.79 7.33 -40.08
C LEU A 13 -43.74 7.19 -38.97
N ALA A 14 -43.45 5.98 -38.52
CA ALA A 14 -42.38 5.75 -37.54
C ALA A 14 -41.01 6.21 -38.05
N GLN A 15 -40.69 5.96 -39.33
CA GLN A 15 -39.46 6.45 -39.95
C GLN A 15 -39.44 7.97 -40.06
N LEU A 16 -40.53 8.61 -40.50
CA LEU A 16 -40.62 10.07 -40.58
C LEU A 16 -40.39 10.73 -39.20
N LEU A 17 -41.02 10.19 -38.16
CA LEU A 17 -40.87 10.69 -36.79
C LEU A 17 -39.44 10.51 -36.25
N ASN A 18 -38.75 9.44 -36.65
CA ASN A 18 -37.37 9.16 -36.23
C ASN A 18 -36.38 10.26 -36.66
N TYR A 19 -36.62 10.92 -37.79
CA TYR A 19 -35.77 12.03 -38.24
C TYR A 19 -35.91 13.31 -37.40
N ASN A 20 -36.90 13.40 -36.49
CA ASN A 20 -37.15 14.58 -35.65
C ASN A 20 -37.12 15.90 -36.46
N ILE A 21 -37.75 15.87 -37.64
CA ILE A 21 -37.64 16.94 -38.65
C ILE A 21 -38.92 17.77 -38.78
N LEU A 22 -40.08 17.21 -38.45
CA LEU A 22 -41.35 17.93 -38.46
C LEU A 22 -41.31 19.10 -37.47
N ASP A 23 -41.93 20.23 -37.85
CA ASP A 23 -42.01 21.46 -37.06
C ASP A 23 -40.66 22.08 -36.66
N THR A 24 -39.57 21.69 -37.34
CA THR A 24 -38.25 22.30 -37.16
C THR A 24 -38.14 23.60 -37.96
N ALA A 25 -37.26 24.50 -37.52
CA ALA A 25 -36.94 25.72 -38.26
C ALA A 25 -36.45 25.41 -39.69
N THR A 26 -36.57 26.39 -40.58
CA THR A 26 -36.02 26.28 -41.94
C THR A 26 -34.51 26.09 -41.90
N GLU A 27 -33.99 25.38 -42.90
CA GLU A 27 -32.58 25.00 -42.97
C GLU A 27 -32.12 25.19 -44.41
N THR A 28 -31.08 26.00 -44.60
CA THR A 28 -30.57 26.43 -45.92
C THR A 28 -30.31 25.26 -46.86
N ALA A 29 -29.84 24.12 -46.34
CA ALA A 29 -29.59 22.92 -47.13
C ALA A 29 -30.86 22.39 -47.85
N TYR A 30 -32.04 22.49 -47.23
CA TYR A 30 -33.30 22.08 -47.85
C TYR A 30 -33.89 23.20 -48.72
N ASP A 31 -33.73 24.45 -48.29
CA ASP A 31 -34.17 25.63 -49.05
C ASP A 31 -33.45 25.72 -50.40
N ASP A 32 -32.14 25.48 -50.43
CA ASP A 32 -31.34 25.44 -51.67
C ASP A 32 -31.80 24.31 -52.60
N LEU A 33 -32.14 23.13 -52.06
CA LEU A 33 -32.64 22.00 -52.87
C LEU A 33 -34.02 22.31 -53.47
N ALA A 34 -34.92 22.94 -52.70
CA ALA A 34 -36.21 23.41 -53.20
C ALA A 34 -36.01 24.47 -54.31
N LEU A 35 -35.09 25.42 -54.10
CA LEU A 35 -34.74 26.46 -55.07
C LEU A 35 -34.17 25.88 -56.37
N LEU A 36 -33.24 24.93 -56.27
CA LEU A 36 -32.69 24.23 -57.43
C LEU A 36 -33.77 23.48 -58.22
N ALA A 37 -34.69 22.81 -57.52
CA ALA A 37 -35.81 22.13 -58.17
C ALA A 37 -36.76 23.11 -58.89
N ALA A 38 -37.04 24.28 -58.31
CA ALA A 38 -37.82 25.33 -58.98
C ALA A 38 -37.12 25.82 -60.26
N HIS A 39 -35.81 26.11 -60.17
CA HIS A 39 -35.04 26.58 -61.31
C HIS A 39 -34.92 25.55 -62.43
N ILE A 40 -34.63 24.29 -62.11
CA ILE A 40 -34.46 23.22 -63.10
C ILE A 40 -35.77 22.91 -63.81
N CYS A 41 -36.88 22.86 -63.07
CA CYS A 41 -38.21 22.61 -63.63
C CYS A 41 -38.84 23.87 -64.27
N GLU A 42 -38.19 25.02 -64.11
CA GLU A 42 -38.67 26.34 -64.54
C GLU A 42 -40.06 26.66 -63.99
N THR A 43 -40.33 26.25 -62.75
CA THR A 43 -41.62 26.41 -62.08
C THR A 43 -41.56 27.51 -61.01
N PRO A 44 -42.67 28.25 -60.78
CA PRO A 44 -42.71 29.29 -59.76
C PRO A 44 -42.71 28.72 -58.34
N VAL A 45 -43.12 27.46 -58.17
CA VAL A 45 -43.25 26.82 -56.85
C VAL A 45 -42.46 25.51 -56.82
N SER A 46 -41.78 25.28 -55.70
CA SER A 46 -41.11 24.02 -55.39
C SER A 46 -41.03 23.81 -53.88
N LEU A 47 -41.26 22.57 -53.43
CA LEU A 47 -41.39 22.24 -52.01
C LEU A 47 -40.61 20.98 -51.67
N VAL A 48 -39.91 20.98 -50.53
CA VAL A 48 -39.56 19.75 -49.82
C VAL A 48 -40.69 19.47 -48.84
N SER A 49 -41.53 18.51 -49.15
CA SER A 49 -42.75 18.20 -48.40
C SER A 49 -42.63 16.86 -47.70
N LEU A 50 -43.03 16.80 -46.44
CA LEU A 50 -43.11 15.58 -45.63
C LEU A 50 -44.58 15.27 -45.33
N VAL A 51 -45.00 14.03 -45.53
CA VAL A 51 -46.40 13.62 -45.37
C VAL A 51 -46.57 12.99 -43.99
N ASP A 52 -47.14 13.75 -43.06
CA ASP A 52 -47.45 13.29 -41.70
C ASP A 52 -48.82 12.55 -41.67
N ARG A 53 -49.33 12.21 -40.49
CA ARG A 53 -50.59 11.48 -40.32
C ARG A 53 -51.76 12.18 -41.01
N ASP A 54 -51.97 13.46 -40.69
CA ASP A 54 -53.16 14.23 -41.09
C ASP A 54 -52.82 15.46 -41.97
N ARG A 55 -51.52 15.77 -42.14
CA ARG A 55 -51.03 16.94 -42.90
C ARG A 55 -49.87 16.60 -43.82
N GLN A 56 -49.63 17.48 -44.80
CA GLN A 56 -48.37 17.60 -45.53
C GLN A 56 -47.67 18.85 -45.01
N TRP A 57 -46.51 18.69 -44.37
CA TRP A 57 -45.70 19.76 -43.81
C TRP A 57 -44.53 20.11 -44.72
N PHE A 58 -44.22 21.40 -44.90
CA PHE A 58 -43.18 21.84 -45.82
C PHE A 58 -41.89 22.16 -45.07
N LYS A 59 -40.86 21.32 -45.27
CA LYS A 59 -39.53 21.56 -44.70
C LYS A 59 -38.80 22.72 -45.38
N ALA A 60 -39.05 22.88 -46.68
CA ALA A 60 -38.55 23.98 -47.49
C ALA A 60 -39.59 24.35 -48.53
N LYS A 61 -39.70 25.65 -48.83
CA LYS A 61 -40.72 26.19 -49.73
C LYS A 61 -40.19 27.33 -50.58
N VAL A 62 -40.56 27.33 -51.86
CA VAL A 62 -40.30 28.40 -52.82
C VAL A 62 -41.62 28.79 -53.46
N GLY A 63 -41.90 30.09 -53.54
CA GLY A 63 -43.06 30.62 -54.27
C GLY A 63 -44.43 30.46 -53.60
N ILE A 64 -44.48 30.04 -52.33
CA ILE A 64 -45.72 29.93 -51.55
C ILE A 64 -45.50 30.36 -50.08
N GLU A 65 -46.52 30.94 -49.45
CA GLU A 65 -46.47 31.36 -48.05
C GLU A 65 -46.89 30.25 -47.07
N ALA A 66 -47.81 29.37 -47.47
CA ALA A 66 -48.30 28.26 -46.66
C ALA A 66 -47.16 27.39 -46.12
N GLU A 67 -47.30 26.89 -44.89
CA GLU A 67 -46.30 26.03 -44.23
C GLU A 67 -46.68 24.55 -44.28
N GLU A 68 -47.97 24.29 -44.45
CA GLU A 68 -48.54 22.96 -44.53
C GLU A 68 -49.88 22.98 -45.24
N THR A 69 -50.36 21.80 -45.61
CA THR A 69 -51.70 21.57 -46.16
C THR A 69 -52.31 20.31 -45.55
N HIS A 70 -53.64 20.18 -45.61
CA HIS A 70 -54.30 18.96 -45.18
C HIS A 70 -53.92 17.78 -46.09
N ARG A 71 -53.63 16.60 -45.52
CA ARG A 71 -53.14 15.44 -46.28
C ARG A 71 -54.12 14.98 -47.38
N ASP A 72 -55.41 15.17 -47.17
CA ASP A 72 -56.44 14.72 -48.12
C ASP A 72 -56.44 15.48 -49.45
N VAL A 73 -55.93 16.72 -49.45
CA VAL A 73 -55.84 17.56 -50.67
C VAL A 73 -54.43 17.57 -51.27
N ALA A 74 -53.45 17.04 -50.54
CA ALA A 74 -52.05 16.99 -50.93
C ALA A 74 -51.79 16.11 -52.16
N PHE A 75 -51.10 16.67 -53.16
CA PHE A 75 -50.59 15.90 -54.30
C PHE A 75 -49.52 14.90 -53.87
N CYS A 76 -48.72 15.25 -52.85
CA CYS A 76 -47.67 14.40 -52.31
C CYS A 76 -48.22 13.10 -51.72
N SER A 77 -49.45 13.10 -51.20
CA SER A 77 -50.13 11.90 -50.70
C SER A 77 -50.34 10.83 -51.77
N HIS A 78 -50.49 11.24 -53.04
CA HIS A 78 -50.57 10.32 -54.16
C HIS A 78 -49.19 9.88 -54.65
N ALA A 79 -48.20 10.77 -54.60
CA ALA A 79 -46.83 10.48 -55.04
C ALA A 79 -46.14 9.43 -54.16
N ILE A 80 -46.35 9.45 -52.84
CA ILE A 80 -45.74 8.47 -51.92
C ILE A 80 -46.26 7.03 -52.10
N LEU A 81 -47.36 6.84 -52.84
CA LEU A 81 -47.91 5.50 -53.13
C LEU A 81 -47.08 4.73 -54.17
N GLN A 82 -46.29 5.45 -54.97
CA GLN A 82 -45.42 4.87 -56.00
C GLN A 82 -43.97 5.33 -55.74
N PRO A 83 -43.29 4.76 -54.73
CA PRO A 83 -41.99 5.24 -54.26
C PRO A 83 -40.87 5.17 -55.32
N GLN A 84 -41.03 4.39 -56.39
CA GLN A 84 -40.02 4.19 -57.42
C GLN A 84 -40.09 5.21 -58.56
N ASP A 85 -41.19 5.96 -58.68
CA ASP A 85 -41.47 6.78 -59.84
C ASP A 85 -41.76 8.23 -59.45
N VAL A 86 -41.28 9.19 -60.26
CA VAL A 86 -41.71 10.59 -60.14
C VAL A 86 -43.16 10.70 -60.62
N LEU A 87 -44.04 11.15 -59.74
CA LEU A 87 -45.43 11.43 -60.11
C LEU A 87 -45.47 12.71 -60.94
N VAL A 88 -45.75 12.59 -62.23
CA VAL A 88 -45.96 13.72 -63.15
C VAL A 88 -47.44 13.86 -63.50
N VAL A 89 -47.99 15.05 -63.28
CA VAL A 89 -49.34 15.47 -63.65
C VAL A 89 -49.21 16.67 -64.57
N SER A 90 -49.39 16.44 -65.87
CA SER A 90 -49.16 17.48 -66.90
C SER A 90 -50.24 18.57 -66.91
N ASP A 91 -51.50 18.20 -66.68
CA ASP A 91 -52.63 19.12 -66.45
C ASP A 91 -53.58 18.50 -65.41
N ALA A 92 -53.58 19.04 -64.19
CA ALA A 92 -54.34 18.53 -63.06
C ALA A 92 -55.87 18.59 -63.27
N ARG A 93 -56.36 19.42 -64.20
CA ARG A 93 -57.78 19.46 -64.57
C ARG A 93 -58.23 18.23 -65.37
N GLN A 94 -57.28 17.58 -66.03
CA GLN A 94 -57.53 16.41 -66.88
C GLN A 94 -57.18 15.10 -66.17
N ASP A 95 -56.47 15.17 -65.04
CA ASP A 95 -56.13 14.01 -64.23
C ASP A 95 -57.30 13.61 -63.31
N PRO A 96 -57.89 12.42 -63.45
CA PRO A 96 -59.04 11.99 -62.64
C PRO A 96 -58.78 12.00 -61.12
N ARG A 97 -57.52 11.92 -60.70
CA ARG A 97 -57.16 11.98 -59.27
C ARG A 97 -57.30 13.39 -58.71
N PHE A 98 -57.09 14.42 -59.54
CA PHE A 98 -56.93 15.82 -59.11
C PHE A 98 -57.95 16.79 -59.70
N ALA A 99 -58.74 16.44 -60.71
CA ALA A 99 -59.67 17.35 -61.38
C ALA A 99 -60.65 18.06 -60.42
N ASP A 100 -61.15 17.34 -59.40
CA ASP A 100 -62.05 17.88 -58.36
C ASP A 100 -61.32 18.34 -57.09
N ASN A 101 -59.98 18.34 -57.08
CA ASN A 101 -59.21 18.72 -55.89
C ASN A 101 -59.33 20.23 -55.63
N PRO A 102 -59.59 20.67 -54.38
CA PRO A 102 -59.68 22.10 -54.04
C PRO A 102 -58.49 22.95 -54.52
N LEU A 103 -57.28 22.40 -54.51
CA LEU A 103 -56.06 23.09 -54.96
C LEU A 103 -56.01 23.31 -56.49
N VAL A 104 -56.90 22.66 -57.25
CA VAL A 104 -57.03 22.76 -58.71
C VAL A 104 -58.25 23.61 -59.08
N THR A 105 -59.39 23.40 -58.42
CA THR A 105 -60.67 24.06 -58.71
C THR A 105 -60.79 25.46 -58.10
N SER A 106 -60.01 25.76 -57.07
CA SER A 106 -59.95 27.06 -56.40
C SER A 106 -58.50 27.53 -56.25
N ASP A 107 -58.30 28.71 -55.68
CA ASP A 107 -56.96 29.25 -55.37
C ASP A 107 -56.12 28.19 -54.63
N PRO A 108 -54.88 27.88 -55.07
CA PRO A 108 -54.04 28.65 -55.99
C PRO A 108 -54.12 28.22 -57.48
N ASN A 109 -55.08 27.39 -57.89
CA ASN A 109 -55.28 26.95 -59.28
C ASN A 109 -54.10 26.15 -59.87
N ILE A 110 -53.61 25.14 -59.14
CA ILE A 110 -52.53 24.25 -59.62
C ILE A 110 -52.94 23.58 -60.94
N ARG A 111 -52.01 23.54 -61.89
CA ARG A 111 -52.18 22.84 -63.18
C ARG A 111 -51.12 21.80 -63.42
N PHE A 112 -49.89 22.04 -62.98
CA PHE A 112 -48.79 21.11 -63.15
C PHE A 112 -48.24 20.70 -61.79
N TYR A 113 -47.91 19.40 -61.67
CA TYR A 113 -47.20 18.84 -60.53
C TYR A 113 -46.21 17.79 -61.00
N ALA A 114 -44.96 17.88 -60.56
CA ALA A 114 -43.98 16.81 -60.65
C ALA A 114 -43.37 16.58 -59.27
N GLY A 115 -43.60 15.42 -58.67
CA GLY A 115 -43.13 15.09 -57.32
C GLY A 115 -42.28 13.83 -57.30
N ALA A 116 -41.01 13.98 -56.96
CA ALA A 116 -40.08 12.88 -56.73
C ALA A 116 -40.18 12.42 -55.26
N PRO A 117 -40.53 11.14 -54.99
CA PRO A 117 -40.62 10.61 -53.64
C PRO A 117 -39.30 10.72 -52.87
N LEU A 118 -39.40 11.04 -51.57
CA LEU A 118 -38.31 10.99 -50.60
C LEU A 118 -38.32 9.62 -49.94
N VAL A 119 -37.53 8.70 -50.50
CA VAL A 119 -37.49 7.29 -50.05
C VAL A 119 -36.33 7.08 -49.09
N THR A 120 -36.62 6.65 -47.87
CA THR A 120 -35.58 6.33 -46.88
C THR A 120 -34.77 5.10 -47.30
N PRO A 121 -33.58 4.84 -46.73
CA PRO A 121 -32.81 3.62 -47.00
C PRO A 121 -33.57 2.32 -46.73
N GLN A 122 -34.57 2.35 -45.85
CA GLN A 122 -35.45 1.23 -45.54
C GLN A 122 -36.63 1.08 -46.53
N GLY A 123 -36.69 1.92 -47.58
CA GLY A 123 -37.69 1.84 -48.65
C GLY A 123 -39.00 2.56 -48.39
N HIS A 124 -39.08 3.43 -47.37
CA HIS A 124 -40.32 4.13 -47.03
C HIS A 124 -40.36 5.52 -47.68
N ALA A 125 -41.40 5.83 -48.47
CA ALA A 125 -41.61 7.18 -49.01
C ALA A 125 -42.22 8.10 -47.95
N ILE A 126 -41.41 8.97 -47.34
CA ILE A 126 -41.85 9.84 -46.23
C ILE A 126 -42.36 11.21 -46.69
N GLY A 127 -42.20 11.54 -47.98
CA GLY A 127 -42.52 12.83 -48.54
C GLY A 127 -42.16 12.94 -50.01
N THR A 128 -42.08 14.16 -50.53
CA THR A 128 -41.62 14.44 -51.90
C THR A 128 -40.81 15.72 -51.98
N LEU A 129 -39.84 15.77 -52.89
CA LEU A 129 -39.42 17.03 -53.50
C LEU A 129 -40.30 17.26 -54.74
N CYS A 130 -41.05 18.35 -54.77
CA CYS A 130 -41.98 18.61 -55.86
C CYS A 130 -41.82 19.99 -56.49
N ALA A 131 -42.14 20.08 -57.78
CA ALA A 131 -42.23 21.29 -58.58
C ALA A 131 -43.69 21.49 -59.03
N ILE A 132 -44.20 22.71 -58.90
CA ILE A 132 -45.61 23.05 -59.09
C ILE A 132 -45.75 24.29 -59.97
N ASP A 133 -46.69 24.25 -60.92
CA ASP A 133 -47.04 25.42 -61.74
C ASP A 133 -48.56 25.59 -61.86
N TYR A 134 -48.96 26.84 -62.12
CA TYR A 134 -50.31 27.28 -62.39
C TYR A 134 -50.66 27.19 -63.90
N LYS A 135 -49.71 26.70 -64.73
CA LYS A 135 -49.91 26.37 -66.14
C LYS A 135 -49.58 24.90 -66.40
N PRO A 136 -50.27 24.24 -67.35
CA PRO A 136 -49.91 22.88 -67.76
C PRO A 136 -48.48 22.82 -68.29
N ARG A 137 -47.76 21.72 -67.99
CA ARG A 137 -46.40 21.48 -68.46
C ARG A 137 -46.16 20.01 -68.74
N THR A 138 -45.14 19.73 -69.56
CA THR A 138 -44.60 18.38 -69.75
C THR A 138 -43.11 18.43 -69.48
N PRO A 139 -42.64 17.93 -68.33
CA PRO A 139 -41.23 18.00 -67.96
C PRO A 139 -40.41 17.13 -68.89
N SER A 140 -39.22 17.60 -69.26
CA SER A 140 -38.28 16.82 -70.06
C SER A 140 -37.71 15.65 -69.23
N PRO A 141 -37.21 14.58 -69.87
CA PRO A 141 -36.55 13.48 -69.15
C PRO A 141 -35.41 13.95 -68.24
N LYS A 142 -34.66 14.98 -68.65
CA LYS A 142 -33.58 15.59 -67.84
C LYS A 142 -34.09 16.28 -66.58
N GLN A 143 -35.27 16.91 -66.63
CA GLN A 143 -35.88 17.55 -65.47
C GLN A 143 -36.39 16.50 -64.47
N ILE A 144 -36.95 15.39 -64.96
CA ILE A 144 -37.37 14.26 -64.12
C ILE A 144 -36.13 13.64 -63.43
N GLU A 145 -35.09 13.32 -64.20
CA GLU A 145 -33.83 12.77 -63.68
C GLU A 145 -33.19 13.70 -62.63
N ALA A 146 -33.22 15.02 -62.86
CA ALA A 146 -32.73 16.00 -61.91
C ALA A 146 -33.56 16.06 -60.63
N LEU A 147 -34.90 16.00 -60.71
CA LEU A 147 -35.77 15.94 -59.53
C LEU A 147 -35.51 14.68 -58.70
N GLU A 148 -35.30 13.52 -59.33
CA GLU A 148 -34.92 12.29 -58.63
C GLU A 148 -33.53 12.42 -57.96
N ALA A 149 -32.57 13.05 -58.64
CA ALA A 149 -31.25 13.28 -58.06
C ALA A 149 -31.32 14.22 -56.84
N LEU A 150 -32.12 15.28 -56.92
CA LEU A 150 -32.33 16.20 -55.80
C LEU A 150 -33.14 15.54 -54.67
N SER A 151 -34.11 14.67 -54.96
CA SER A 151 -34.86 13.93 -53.93
C SER A 151 -33.93 13.00 -53.14
N ARG A 152 -33.00 12.31 -53.81
CA ARG A 152 -31.93 11.55 -53.16
C ARG A 152 -31.05 12.43 -52.29
N GLN A 153 -30.77 13.67 -52.70
CA GLN A 153 -30.00 14.60 -51.86
C GLN A 153 -30.76 15.09 -50.65
N VAL A 154 -32.07 15.34 -50.75
CA VAL A 154 -32.91 15.65 -49.58
C VAL A 154 -32.84 14.52 -48.56
N VAL A 155 -32.98 13.27 -49.00
CA VAL A 155 -32.85 12.09 -48.12
C VAL A 155 -31.46 12.02 -47.50
N ALA A 156 -30.39 12.25 -48.28
CA ALA A 156 -29.03 12.27 -47.76
C ALA A 156 -28.82 13.34 -46.67
N GLN A 157 -29.47 14.51 -46.78
CA GLN A 157 -29.45 15.54 -45.75
C GLN A 157 -30.21 15.12 -44.47
N LEU A 158 -31.34 14.43 -44.62
CA LEU A 158 -32.10 13.88 -43.49
C LEU A 158 -31.27 12.83 -42.73
N GLU A 159 -30.62 11.92 -43.46
CA GLU A 159 -29.72 10.90 -42.89
C GLU A 159 -28.52 11.55 -42.19
N LEU A 160 -27.88 12.53 -42.82
CA LEU A 160 -26.76 13.23 -42.22
C LEU A 160 -27.16 13.92 -40.91
N ARG A 161 -28.33 14.58 -40.90
CA ARG A 161 -28.86 15.24 -39.71
C ARG A 161 -29.08 14.25 -38.56
N LEU A 162 -29.70 13.10 -38.83
CA LEU A 162 -29.92 12.06 -37.83
C LEU A 162 -28.60 11.56 -37.26
N ASN A 163 -27.64 11.20 -38.12
CA ASN A 163 -26.33 10.71 -37.70
C ASN A 163 -25.54 11.74 -36.86
N VAL A 164 -25.62 13.03 -37.21
CA VAL A 164 -24.96 14.10 -36.43
C VAL A 164 -25.61 14.25 -35.04
N GLN A 165 -26.93 14.11 -34.95
CA GLN A 165 -27.64 14.16 -33.67
C GLN A 165 -27.24 12.98 -32.76
N ASP A 166 -27.23 11.76 -33.30
CA ASP A 166 -26.85 10.55 -32.57
C ASP A 166 -25.39 10.62 -32.09
N LEU A 167 -24.47 11.00 -32.98
CA LEU A 167 -23.06 11.13 -32.63
C LEU A 167 -22.83 12.23 -31.56
N SER A 168 -23.56 13.34 -31.64
CA SER A 168 -23.50 14.41 -30.66
C SER A 168 -23.95 13.95 -29.27
N GLN A 169 -24.99 13.12 -29.20
CA GLN A 169 -25.44 12.51 -27.95
C GLN A 169 -24.38 11.55 -27.39
N GLU A 170 -23.83 10.65 -28.21
CA GLU A 170 -22.80 9.69 -27.80
C GLU A 170 -21.54 10.40 -27.26
N VAL A 171 -21.09 11.46 -27.94
CA VAL A 171 -19.95 12.28 -27.49
C VAL A 171 -20.23 12.93 -26.14
N LYS A 172 -21.46 13.41 -25.91
CA LYS A 172 -21.87 14.02 -24.65
C LYS A 172 -21.90 12.99 -23.51
N GLU A 173 -22.39 11.78 -23.76
CA GLU A 173 -22.39 10.69 -22.79
C GLU A 173 -20.97 10.23 -22.46
N ARG A 174 -20.14 10.02 -23.47
CA ARG A 174 -18.73 9.62 -23.29
C ARG A 174 -17.95 10.62 -22.46
N ARG A 175 -18.13 11.94 -22.69
CA ARG A 175 -17.51 13.00 -21.88
C ARG A 175 -17.97 12.98 -20.42
N ARG A 176 -19.24 12.67 -20.15
CA ARG A 176 -19.76 12.52 -18.78
C ARG A 176 -19.09 11.35 -18.07
N VAL A 177 -18.99 10.21 -18.74
CA VAL A 177 -18.33 9.00 -18.21
C VAL A 177 -16.84 9.26 -17.93
N GLU A 178 -16.13 9.88 -18.86
CA GLU A 178 -14.71 10.23 -18.70
C GLU A 178 -14.48 11.16 -17.50
N THR A 179 -15.32 12.19 -17.35
CA THR A 179 -15.24 13.12 -16.22
C THR A 179 -15.50 12.41 -14.89
N ALA A 180 -16.49 11.52 -14.83
CA ALA A 180 -16.79 10.74 -13.63
C ALA A 180 -15.66 9.77 -13.28
N LEU A 181 -15.03 9.15 -14.29
CA LEU A 181 -13.88 8.26 -14.10
C LEU A 181 -12.69 9.01 -13.50
N LEU A 182 -12.33 10.18 -14.06
CA LEU A 182 -11.26 11.02 -13.54
C LEU A 182 -11.49 11.45 -12.08
N GLN A 183 -12.73 11.80 -11.73
CA GLN A 183 -13.10 12.13 -10.34
C GLN A 183 -12.94 10.92 -9.40
N SER A 184 -13.40 9.73 -9.83
CA SER A 184 -13.25 8.49 -9.06
C SER A 184 -11.79 8.12 -8.83
N GLU A 185 -10.94 8.23 -9.86
CA GLU A 185 -9.50 7.97 -9.74
C GLU A 185 -8.83 8.92 -8.74
N MET A 186 -9.17 10.22 -8.76
CA MET A 186 -8.66 11.18 -7.78
C MET A 186 -9.11 10.82 -6.36
N GLN A 187 -10.37 10.44 -6.16
CA GLN A 187 -10.88 10.00 -4.86
C GLN A 187 -10.15 8.76 -4.36
N LEU A 188 -9.91 7.78 -5.24
CA LEU A 188 -9.19 6.55 -4.90
C LEU A 188 -7.74 6.85 -4.50
N ARG A 189 -7.04 7.72 -5.26
CA ARG A 189 -5.68 8.17 -4.91
C ARG A 189 -5.64 8.86 -3.55
N ASN A 190 -6.62 9.71 -3.24
CA ASN A 190 -6.70 10.39 -1.95
C ASN A 190 -6.97 9.41 -0.80
N LYS A 191 -7.90 8.47 -0.97
CA LYS A 191 -8.18 7.40 0.01
C LYS A 191 -6.93 6.55 0.27
N THR A 192 -6.20 6.15 -0.77
CA THR A 192 -4.95 5.37 -0.63
C THR A 192 -3.89 6.15 0.14
N ARG A 193 -3.69 7.44 -0.15
CA ARG A 193 -2.76 8.30 0.60
C ARG A 193 -3.16 8.43 2.07
N GLN A 194 -4.44 8.58 2.36
CA GLN A 194 -4.95 8.67 3.73
C GLN A 194 -4.74 7.34 4.48
N LEU A 195 -5.05 6.20 3.87
CA LEU A 195 -4.80 4.88 4.43
C LEU A 195 -3.31 4.67 4.75
N GLN A 196 -2.41 5.04 3.84
CA GLN A 196 -0.97 4.96 4.09
C GLN A 196 -0.52 5.81 5.28
N ARG A 197 -1.07 7.04 5.43
CA ARG A 197 -0.79 7.89 6.60
C ARG A 197 -1.30 7.27 7.90
N ILE A 198 -2.53 6.76 7.90
CA ILE A 198 -3.14 6.10 9.06
C ILE A 198 -2.33 4.87 9.45
N LEU A 199 -1.93 4.02 8.49
CA LEU A 199 -1.11 2.84 8.76
C LEU A 199 0.26 3.19 9.37
N ARG A 200 0.93 4.24 8.86
CA ARG A 200 2.18 4.72 9.47
C ARG A 200 1.97 5.18 10.90
N LYS A 201 0.93 5.98 11.14
CA LYS A 201 0.58 6.49 12.48
C LYS A 201 0.26 5.33 13.44
N LEU A 202 -0.54 4.36 12.99
CA LEU A 202 -0.89 3.18 13.78
C LEU A 202 0.34 2.38 14.18
N ARG A 203 1.25 2.11 13.23
CA ARG A 203 2.53 1.43 13.52
C ARG A 203 3.39 2.19 14.52
N GLN A 204 3.46 3.52 14.39
CA GLN A 204 4.21 4.37 15.32
C GLN A 204 3.61 4.31 16.73
N THR A 205 2.28 4.43 16.84
CA THR A 205 1.57 4.34 18.12
C THR A 205 1.72 2.96 18.76
N GLN A 206 1.63 1.87 17.98
CA GLN A 206 1.90 0.52 18.49
C GLN A 206 3.33 0.39 19.04
N GLY A 207 4.33 0.91 18.32
CA GLY A 207 5.71 0.94 18.80
C GLY A 207 5.87 1.72 20.11
N GLN A 208 5.22 2.88 20.22
CA GLN A 208 5.20 3.68 21.45
C GLN A 208 4.51 2.94 22.61
N LEU A 209 3.40 2.25 22.37
CA LEU A 209 2.69 1.49 23.40
C LEU A 209 3.48 0.28 23.88
N ILE A 210 4.16 -0.43 23.00
CA ILE A 210 5.07 -1.52 23.38
C ILE A 210 6.22 -0.98 24.24
N HIS A 211 6.79 0.15 23.85
CA HIS A 211 7.86 0.78 24.63
C HIS A 211 7.36 1.28 25.99
N ALA A 212 6.19 1.95 26.04
CA ALA A 212 5.59 2.45 27.27
C ALA A 212 5.17 1.30 28.21
N GLY A 213 4.60 0.23 27.65
CA GLY A 213 4.22 -0.97 28.41
C GLY A 213 5.42 -1.70 29.01
N LYS A 214 6.56 -1.73 28.31
CA LYS A 214 7.82 -2.28 28.84
C LYS A 214 8.48 -1.36 29.88
N MET A 215 8.40 -0.04 29.70
CA MET A 215 9.09 0.94 30.56
C MET A 215 8.35 1.29 31.84
N SER A 216 7.01 1.33 31.82
CA SER A 216 6.23 1.83 32.97
C SER A 216 6.02 0.77 34.05
N SER A 217 5.86 -0.50 33.69
CA SER A 217 5.58 -1.56 34.68
C SER A 217 6.86 -2.22 35.16
N LEU A 218 7.77 -2.58 34.25
CA LEU A 218 8.93 -3.40 34.59
C LEU A 218 10.01 -2.58 35.30
N SER A 219 10.40 -1.42 34.78
CA SER A 219 11.57 -0.70 35.31
C SER A 219 11.35 -0.11 36.71
N GLN A 220 10.16 0.41 37.01
CA GLN A 220 9.82 0.94 38.34
C GLN A 220 9.65 -0.17 39.39
N LEU A 221 8.95 -1.26 39.04
CA LEU A 221 8.79 -2.40 39.96
C LEU A 221 10.12 -3.09 40.23
N VAL A 222 10.95 -3.29 39.20
CA VAL A 222 12.27 -3.91 39.36
C VAL A 222 13.18 -3.10 40.28
N ALA A 223 13.15 -1.76 40.19
CA ALA A 223 13.94 -0.92 41.09
C ALA A 223 13.49 -1.03 42.56
N GLY A 224 12.18 -1.06 42.82
CA GLY A 224 11.62 -1.25 44.17
C GLY A 224 11.89 -2.64 44.73
N ILE A 225 11.59 -3.68 43.95
CA ILE A 225 11.83 -5.09 44.34
C ILE A 225 13.32 -5.34 44.57
N ALA A 226 14.21 -4.78 43.74
CA ALA A 226 15.65 -4.94 43.94
C ALA A 226 16.13 -4.32 45.26
N HIS A 227 15.54 -3.19 45.68
CA HIS A 227 15.85 -2.59 46.98
C HIS A 227 15.30 -3.45 48.13
N GLU A 228 14.08 -3.97 48.00
CA GLU A 228 13.44 -4.80 49.01
C GLU A 228 14.09 -6.18 49.18
N ILE A 229 14.69 -6.75 48.13
CA ILE A 229 15.45 -8.01 48.22
C ILE A 229 16.86 -7.77 48.78
N ASN A 230 17.53 -6.69 48.38
CA ASN A 230 18.89 -6.41 48.84
C ASN A 230 18.98 -6.18 50.36
N ASN A 231 17.94 -5.62 50.98
CA ASN A 231 17.89 -5.39 52.42
C ASN A 231 18.00 -6.70 53.24
N PRO A 232 17.07 -7.67 53.16
CA PRO A 232 17.15 -8.96 53.85
C PRO A 232 18.41 -9.74 53.45
N LEU A 233 18.81 -9.69 52.18
CA LEU A 233 20.01 -10.37 51.71
C LEU A 233 21.29 -9.83 52.37
N GLY A 234 21.38 -8.51 52.57
CA GLY A 234 22.48 -7.87 53.29
C GLY A 234 22.56 -8.34 54.74
N PHE A 235 21.42 -8.44 55.43
CA PHE A 235 21.36 -8.98 56.80
C PHE A 235 21.83 -10.44 56.85
N VAL A 236 21.37 -11.29 55.92
CA VAL A 236 21.78 -12.70 55.86
C VAL A 236 23.28 -12.83 55.58
N ALA A 237 23.81 -12.08 54.62
CA ALA A 237 25.24 -12.11 54.29
C ALA A 237 26.11 -11.68 55.49
N SER A 238 25.76 -10.58 56.17
CA SER A 238 26.50 -10.11 57.34
C SER A 238 26.42 -11.08 58.51
N ASN A 239 25.26 -11.70 58.75
CA ASN A 239 25.13 -12.70 59.81
C ASN A 239 25.92 -13.97 59.50
N LEU A 240 25.98 -14.39 58.23
CA LEU A 240 26.82 -15.51 57.81
C LEU A 240 28.31 -15.22 58.03
N ASP A 241 28.76 -14.00 57.75
CA ASP A 241 30.14 -13.57 58.03
C ASP A 241 30.45 -13.64 59.54
N CYS A 242 29.57 -13.11 60.38
CA CYS A 242 29.74 -13.18 61.84
C CYS A 242 29.70 -14.62 62.38
N ALA A 243 28.77 -15.44 61.88
CA ALA A 243 28.64 -16.84 62.30
C ALA A 243 29.83 -17.69 61.86
N GLN A 244 30.37 -17.42 60.66
CA GLN A 244 31.62 -18.05 60.20
C GLN A 244 32.78 -17.71 61.15
N GLN A 245 32.90 -16.44 61.58
CA GLN A 245 33.96 -16.03 62.52
C GLN A 245 33.82 -16.74 63.88
N TYR A 246 32.61 -16.80 64.44
CA TYR A 246 32.37 -17.52 65.70
C TYR A 246 32.69 -19.01 65.59
N LEU A 247 32.36 -19.61 64.45
CA LEU A 247 32.69 -21.00 64.19
C LEU A 247 34.21 -21.20 64.11
N GLU A 248 34.93 -20.34 63.39
CA GLU A 248 36.40 -20.40 63.29
C GLU A 248 37.06 -20.31 64.68
N ASP A 249 36.57 -19.43 65.56
CA ASP A 249 37.05 -19.30 66.94
C ASP A 249 36.77 -20.58 67.77
N ILE A 250 35.58 -21.18 67.63
CA ILE A 250 35.21 -22.43 68.31
C ILE A 250 36.05 -23.59 67.80
N LEU A 251 36.20 -23.73 66.48
CA LEU A 251 37.03 -24.77 65.85
C LEU A 251 38.48 -24.66 66.33
N SER A 252 39.04 -23.45 66.36
CA SER A 252 40.39 -23.20 66.86
C SER A 252 40.56 -23.58 68.34
N LEU A 253 39.57 -23.28 69.18
CA LEU A 253 39.59 -23.68 70.60
C LEU A 253 39.50 -25.20 70.76
N MET A 254 38.61 -25.86 70.01
CA MET A 254 38.45 -27.31 70.02
C MET A 254 39.71 -28.03 69.56
N GLU A 255 40.38 -27.51 68.53
CA GLU A 255 41.65 -28.04 68.04
C GLU A 255 42.76 -27.86 69.08
N GLY A 256 42.78 -26.74 69.81
CA GLY A 256 43.66 -26.54 70.96
C GLY A 256 43.43 -27.54 72.11
N TYR A 257 42.16 -27.86 72.41
CA TYR A 257 41.83 -28.91 73.39
C TYR A 257 42.27 -30.30 72.93
N ARG A 258 42.08 -30.64 71.65
CA ARG A 258 42.57 -31.92 71.06
C ARG A 258 44.08 -32.08 71.16
N GLN A 259 44.83 -31.00 70.94
CA GLN A 259 46.29 -31.02 71.05
C GLN A 259 46.77 -31.19 72.50
N THR A 260 46.03 -30.65 73.47
CA THR A 260 46.38 -30.70 74.90
C THR A 260 45.98 -32.04 75.55
N TYR A 261 44.90 -32.68 75.08
CA TYR A 261 44.42 -33.97 75.55
C TYR A 261 44.27 -34.99 74.40
N PRO A 262 45.38 -35.62 73.94
CA PRO A 262 45.35 -36.58 72.82
C PRO A 262 44.56 -37.87 73.13
N SER A 263 44.34 -38.16 74.42
CA SER A 263 43.55 -39.31 74.89
C SER A 263 42.48 -38.80 75.88
N PRO A 264 41.32 -38.34 75.40
CA PRO A 264 40.26 -37.83 76.26
C PRO A 264 39.68 -38.94 77.17
N PRO A 265 39.07 -38.57 78.32
CA PRO A 265 38.36 -39.52 79.19
C PRO A 265 37.27 -40.31 78.43
N PRO A 266 36.96 -41.56 78.84
CA PRO A 266 36.01 -42.43 78.13
C PRO A 266 34.63 -41.79 77.88
N VAL A 267 34.15 -41.00 78.85
CA VAL A 267 32.87 -40.28 78.77
C VAL A 267 32.85 -39.24 77.64
N LEU A 268 33.98 -38.58 77.37
CA LEU A 268 34.10 -37.62 76.26
C LEU A 268 34.34 -38.34 74.92
N GLN A 269 34.96 -39.53 74.96
CA GLN A 269 35.25 -40.33 73.77
C GLN A 269 33.97 -40.88 73.13
N GLU A 270 33.05 -41.39 73.96
CA GLU A 270 31.70 -41.80 73.53
C GLU A 270 30.93 -40.63 72.91
N GLN A 271 30.98 -39.44 73.54
CA GLN A 271 30.32 -38.24 73.01
C GLN A 271 30.92 -37.73 71.68
N ILE A 272 32.24 -37.87 71.48
CA ILE A 272 32.92 -37.47 70.24
C ILE A 272 32.53 -38.40 69.09
N GLU A 273 32.43 -39.72 69.36
CA GLU A 273 31.97 -40.70 68.39
C GLU A 273 30.48 -40.53 68.06
N ASP A 274 29.62 -40.31 69.06
CA ASP A 274 28.16 -40.13 68.90
C ASP A 274 27.79 -38.94 67.99
N ILE A 275 28.54 -37.84 68.06
CA ILE A 275 28.28 -36.64 67.23
C ILE A 275 29.05 -36.64 65.91
N GLU A 276 29.86 -37.67 65.65
CA GLU A 276 30.74 -37.77 64.49
C GLU A 276 31.60 -36.50 64.29
N LEU A 277 32.30 -36.09 65.34
CA LEU A 277 32.93 -34.77 65.39
C LEU A 277 33.84 -34.46 64.18
N ASP A 278 34.66 -35.42 63.73
CA ASP A 278 35.55 -35.21 62.59
C ASP A 278 34.79 -34.89 61.28
N TYR A 279 33.61 -35.49 61.07
CA TYR A 279 32.74 -35.17 59.94
C TYR A 279 32.20 -33.73 60.04
N LEU A 280 31.75 -33.34 61.25
CA LEU A 280 31.27 -31.98 61.50
C LEU A 280 32.36 -30.92 61.25
N LEU A 281 33.59 -31.16 61.74
CA LEU A 281 34.72 -30.25 61.54
C LEU A 281 35.03 -30.03 60.05
N GLU A 282 34.81 -31.05 59.21
CA GLU A 282 35.03 -30.94 57.76
C GLU A 282 33.83 -30.34 57.00
N ASP A 283 32.59 -30.64 57.39
CA ASP A 283 31.38 -30.26 56.64
C ASP A 283 30.87 -28.86 56.98
N PHE A 284 30.98 -28.41 58.24
CA PHE A 284 30.50 -27.08 58.65
C PHE A 284 31.10 -25.93 57.83
N PRO A 285 32.43 -25.85 57.59
CA PRO A 285 33.01 -24.81 56.73
C PRO A 285 32.46 -24.84 55.30
N LYS A 286 32.19 -26.03 54.75
CA LYS A 286 31.63 -26.20 53.39
C LYS A 286 30.20 -25.67 53.33
N LEU A 287 29.38 -25.89 54.36
CA LEU A 287 28.02 -25.37 54.46
C LEU A 287 27.99 -23.83 54.44
N PHE A 288 28.85 -23.18 55.23
CA PHE A 288 28.96 -21.71 55.24
C PHE A 288 29.42 -21.16 53.89
N SER A 289 30.41 -21.80 53.26
CA SER A 289 30.89 -21.41 51.93
C SER A 289 29.80 -21.54 50.86
N SER A 290 29.01 -22.62 50.90
CA SER A 290 27.86 -22.81 50.01
C SER A 290 26.79 -21.74 50.19
N MET A 291 26.42 -21.43 51.44
CA MET A 291 25.45 -20.37 51.75
C MET A 291 25.93 -18.99 51.30
N LYS A 292 27.22 -18.68 51.50
CA LYS A 292 27.85 -17.43 51.07
C LYS A 292 27.88 -17.29 49.54
N THR A 293 28.18 -18.37 48.85
CA THR A 293 28.12 -18.43 47.37
C THR A 293 26.68 -18.21 46.88
N GLY A 294 25.69 -18.81 47.55
CA GLY A 294 24.28 -18.62 47.26
C GLY A 294 23.82 -17.17 47.44
N THR A 295 24.18 -16.52 48.54
CA THR A 295 23.81 -15.12 48.79
C THR A 295 24.47 -14.16 47.81
N HIS A 296 25.74 -14.38 47.46
CA HIS A 296 26.42 -13.62 46.40
C HIS A 296 25.73 -13.75 45.05
N ARG A 297 25.36 -14.98 44.66
CA ARG A 297 24.68 -15.22 43.38
C ARG A 297 23.32 -14.51 43.30
N ILE A 298 22.56 -14.49 44.39
CA ILE A 298 21.29 -13.75 44.46
C ILE A 298 21.55 -12.24 44.32
N LYS A 299 22.58 -11.72 45.00
CA LYS A 299 22.98 -10.30 44.92
C LYS A 299 23.33 -9.90 43.49
N ASP A 300 24.05 -10.75 42.77
CA ASP A 300 24.45 -10.50 41.38
C ASP A 300 23.25 -10.50 40.42
N ILE A 301 22.31 -11.44 40.61
CA ILE A 301 21.05 -11.49 39.83
C ILE A 301 20.23 -10.22 40.06
N VAL A 302 20.07 -9.80 41.31
CA VAL A 302 19.28 -8.61 41.67
C VAL A 302 19.96 -7.33 41.16
N ASN A 303 21.28 -7.21 41.28
CA ASN A 303 22.03 -6.08 40.73
C ASN A 303 21.97 -6.04 39.20
N SER A 304 22.01 -7.19 38.54
CA SER A 304 21.85 -7.30 37.09
C SER A 304 20.48 -6.83 36.62
N LEU A 305 19.41 -7.25 37.32
CA LEU A 305 18.04 -6.79 37.07
C LEU A 305 17.93 -5.27 37.25
N ARG A 306 18.52 -4.74 38.34
CA ARG A 306 18.50 -3.32 38.67
C ARG A 306 19.25 -2.48 37.64
N ASN A 307 20.45 -2.89 37.24
CA ASN A 307 21.25 -2.16 36.26
C ASN A 307 20.59 -2.18 34.88
N PHE A 308 19.97 -3.30 34.49
CA PHE A 308 19.17 -3.40 33.27
C PHE A 308 18.00 -2.42 33.26
N ALA A 309 17.30 -2.27 34.39
CA ALA A 309 16.16 -1.35 34.53
C ALA A 309 16.56 0.13 34.67
N ARG A 310 17.85 0.43 34.91
CA ARG A 310 18.33 1.74 35.37
C ARG A 310 19.33 2.41 34.41
N LEU A 311 19.56 1.86 33.23
CA LEU A 311 20.34 2.54 32.21
C LEU A 311 19.53 3.74 31.68
N ASP A 312 19.87 4.93 32.16
CA ASP A 312 19.28 6.22 31.80
C ASP A 312 19.08 6.37 30.28
N GLU A 313 17.86 6.08 29.81
CA GLU A 313 17.53 5.96 28.38
C GLU A 313 17.57 7.28 27.60
N LYS A 314 17.76 8.44 28.26
CA LYS A 314 17.45 9.74 27.66
C LYS A 314 18.61 10.72 27.50
N GLU A 315 19.77 10.47 28.12
CA GLU A 315 20.88 11.43 28.04
C GLU A 315 21.84 11.09 26.90
N TYR A 316 21.95 12.03 25.97
CA TYR A 316 22.95 12.04 24.92
C TYR A 316 24.25 12.59 25.51
N LYS A 317 25.28 11.75 25.63
CA LYS A 317 26.54 12.11 26.30
C LYS A 317 27.75 11.53 25.58
N SER A 318 28.90 12.16 25.83
CA SER A 318 30.19 11.69 25.32
C SER A 318 30.68 10.53 26.19
N VAL A 319 30.85 9.35 25.60
CA VAL A 319 31.22 8.12 26.31
C VAL A 319 32.32 7.36 25.62
N ASP A 320 33.03 6.55 26.40
CA ASP A 320 33.92 5.52 25.88
C ASP A 320 33.09 4.27 25.51
N LEU A 321 33.14 3.89 24.24
CA LEU A 321 32.42 2.71 23.73
C LEU A 321 33.05 1.39 24.18
N HIS A 322 34.34 1.36 24.51
CA HIS A 322 35.00 0.16 25.02
C HIS A 322 34.45 -0.20 26.39
N VAL A 323 34.19 0.79 27.25
CA VAL A 323 33.52 0.58 28.54
C VAL A 323 32.14 -0.06 28.35
N GLY A 324 31.36 0.41 27.37
CA GLY A 324 30.06 -0.18 27.05
C GLY A 324 30.15 -1.63 26.58
N LEU A 325 31.11 -1.93 25.69
CA LEU A 325 31.37 -3.29 25.20
C LEU A 325 31.82 -4.23 26.32
N ASP A 326 32.75 -3.78 27.16
CA ASP A 326 33.31 -4.59 28.25
C ASP A 326 32.26 -4.89 29.32
N ASN A 327 31.46 -3.90 29.72
CA ASN A 327 30.33 -4.12 30.64
C ASN A 327 29.31 -5.12 30.06
N THR A 328 29.07 -5.06 28.75
CA THR A 328 28.15 -6.00 28.08
C THR A 328 28.73 -7.42 28.07
N LEU A 329 30.04 -7.57 27.89
CA LEU A 329 30.73 -8.86 27.96
C LEU A 329 30.74 -9.45 29.36
N GLU A 330 30.97 -8.62 30.38
CA GLU A 330 30.88 -9.02 31.79
C GLU A 330 29.46 -9.52 32.12
N PHE A 331 28.42 -8.80 31.67
CA PHE A 331 27.03 -9.25 31.81
C PHE A 331 26.78 -10.62 31.16
N LEU A 332 27.45 -10.91 30.04
CA LEU A 332 27.32 -12.17 29.31
C LEU A 332 28.33 -13.24 29.75
N GLN A 333 29.13 -13.03 30.80
CA GLN A 333 30.22 -13.92 31.18
C GLN A 333 29.78 -15.37 31.41
N HIS A 334 28.66 -15.58 32.12
CA HIS A 334 28.10 -16.93 32.35
C HIS A 334 27.73 -17.65 31.03
N ARG A 335 27.39 -16.90 29.98
CA ARG A 335 27.09 -17.46 28.65
C ARG A 335 28.34 -17.73 27.83
N LEU A 336 29.46 -17.07 28.14
CA LEU A 336 30.75 -17.27 27.46
C LEU A 336 31.52 -18.48 28.02
N GLN A 337 31.35 -18.80 29.30
CA GLN A 337 31.96 -19.97 29.96
C GLN A 337 31.55 -21.30 29.30
N ALA A 338 32.33 -22.35 29.59
CA ALA A 338 32.05 -23.70 29.11
C ALA A 338 30.66 -24.18 29.58
N GLN A 339 29.94 -24.84 28.68
CA GLN A 339 28.62 -25.42 28.92
C GLN A 339 28.68 -26.94 28.66
N PRO A 340 27.73 -27.76 29.17
CA PRO A 340 27.75 -29.21 28.99
C PRO A 340 27.84 -29.70 27.54
N HIS A 341 27.41 -28.87 26.59
CA HIS A 341 27.36 -29.18 25.16
C HIS A 341 28.19 -28.23 24.29
N ARG A 342 29.03 -27.36 24.90
CA ARG A 342 29.87 -26.42 24.16
C ARG A 342 31.12 -26.02 24.97
N PRO A 343 32.33 -26.05 24.38
CA PRO A 343 33.53 -25.50 25.02
C PRO A 343 33.43 -23.98 25.19
N GLU A 344 34.23 -23.40 26.09
CA GLU A 344 34.27 -21.95 26.36
C GLU A 344 34.40 -21.10 25.07
N ILE A 345 33.66 -20.00 24.99
CA ILE A 345 33.79 -19.03 23.88
C ILE A 345 34.95 -18.10 24.16
N LYS A 346 35.97 -18.16 23.33
CA LYS A 346 37.09 -17.21 23.42
C LYS A 346 36.69 -15.87 22.81
N VAL A 347 36.70 -14.82 23.62
CA VAL A 347 36.49 -13.44 23.13
C VAL A 347 37.85 -12.83 22.77
N VAL A 348 38.03 -12.47 21.50
CA VAL A 348 39.24 -11.80 20.99
C VAL A 348 38.93 -10.34 20.70
N LYS A 349 39.41 -9.46 21.58
CA LYS A 349 39.29 -8.01 21.48
C LYS A 349 40.46 -7.43 20.70
N ARG A 350 40.18 -6.65 19.66
CA ARG A 350 41.15 -5.82 18.93
C ARG A 350 40.64 -4.40 18.92
N TYR A 351 40.83 -3.73 20.05
CA TYR A 351 40.37 -2.36 20.20
C TYR A 351 41.39 -1.40 19.60
N GLY A 352 40.95 -0.63 18.60
CA GLY A 352 41.69 0.51 18.09
C GLY A 352 41.52 1.71 19.02
N GLN A 353 42.36 2.73 18.86
CA GLN A 353 42.20 3.98 19.61
C GLN A 353 40.96 4.72 19.12
N LEU A 354 39.94 4.84 19.97
CA LEU A 354 38.72 5.59 19.68
C LEU A 354 38.67 6.89 20.49
N PRO A 355 38.15 7.99 19.92
CA PRO A 355 37.77 9.15 20.72
C PRO A 355 36.49 8.86 21.50
N LEU A 356 36.17 9.73 22.47
CA LEU A 356 34.85 9.70 23.12
C LEU A 356 33.76 9.99 22.09
N VAL A 357 32.70 9.20 22.11
CA VAL A 357 31.60 9.26 21.14
C VAL A 357 30.35 9.81 21.80
N SER A 358 29.76 10.83 21.18
CA SER A 358 28.50 11.41 21.65
C SER A 358 27.33 10.54 21.19
N CYS A 359 26.68 9.87 22.13
CA CYS A 359 25.64 8.88 21.81
C CYS A 359 24.66 8.64 22.96
N TYR A 360 23.59 7.88 22.66
CA TYR A 360 22.72 7.30 23.68
C TYR A 360 23.33 5.97 24.14
N ALA A 361 24.19 6.03 25.16
CA ALA A 361 25.00 4.90 25.61
C ALA A 361 24.17 3.64 25.93
N ALA A 362 23.02 3.79 26.60
CA ALA A 362 22.12 2.68 26.93
C ALA A 362 21.64 1.92 25.68
N GLN A 363 21.28 2.68 24.63
CA GLN A 363 20.79 2.10 23.38
C GLN A 363 21.92 1.41 22.61
N LEU A 364 23.14 1.97 22.60
CA LEU A 364 24.27 1.28 21.96
C LEU A 364 24.68 0.02 22.72
N ASN A 365 24.65 0.03 24.06
CA ASN A 365 24.87 -1.18 24.84
C ASN A 365 23.83 -2.26 24.52
N GLN A 366 22.57 -1.87 24.29
CA GLN A 366 21.53 -2.78 23.82
C GLN A 366 21.84 -3.37 22.43
N VAL A 367 22.41 -2.57 21.51
CA VAL A 367 22.90 -3.09 20.22
C VAL A 367 24.00 -4.13 20.46
N PHE A 368 25.00 -3.82 21.27
CA PHE A 368 26.10 -4.76 21.57
C PHE A 368 25.57 -6.05 22.17
N GLN A 369 24.63 -5.97 23.11
CA GLN A 369 24.00 -7.12 23.73
C GLN A 369 23.29 -8.02 22.70
N TYR A 370 22.49 -7.44 21.80
CA TYR A 370 21.80 -8.24 20.78
C TYR A 370 22.76 -8.90 19.80
N LEU A 371 23.80 -8.20 19.38
CA LEU A 371 24.80 -8.75 18.46
C LEU A 371 25.61 -9.88 19.12
N LEU A 372 26.03 -9.68 20.38
CA LEU A 372 26.77 -10.70 21.13
C LEU A 372 25.90 -11.91 21.46
N LEU A 373 24.63 -11.74 21.84
CA LEU A 373 23.73 -12.86 22.07
C LEU A 373 23.48 -13.67 20.80
N ASN A 374 23.30 -13.02 19.64
CA ASN A 374 23.16 -13.73 18.38
C ASN A 374 24.43 -14.53 18.03
N ALA A 375 25.61 -13.97 18.29
CA ALA A 375 26.89 -14.66 18.10
C ALA A 375 27.02 -15.88 19.02
N ILE A 376 26.67 -15.74 20.31
CA ILE A 376 26.68 -16.85 21.28
C ILE A 376 25.70 -17.94 20.85
N GLU A 377 24.48 -17.59 20.47
CA GLU A 377 23.48 -18.56 20.02
C GLU A 377 23.88 -19.27 18.72
N ALA A 378 24.57 -18.57 17.82
CA ALA A 378 25.12 -19.18 16.62
C ALA A 378 26.15 -20.27 16.96
N LEU A 379 26.98 -20.00 17.97
CA LEU A 379 27.99 -20.94 18.47
C LEU A 379 27.38 -22.08 19.30
N ASP A 380 26.34 -21.80 20.09
CA ASP A 380 25.56 -22.81 20.83
C ASP A 380 24.95 -23.82 19.86
N ARG A 381 24.28 -23.33 18.80
CA ARG A 381 23.64 -24.19 17.78
C ARG A 381 24.64 -24.97 16.94
N ALA A 382 25.79 -24.37 16.62
CA ALA A 382 26.85 -25.04 15.87
C ALA A 382 27.54 -26.17 16.66
N ASN A 383 27.27 -26.29 17.95
CA ASN A 383 27.78 -27.37 18.80
C ASN A 383 26.66 -28.25 19.39
N ASP A 384 25.40 -28.05 18.98
CA ASP A 384 24.28 -28.85 19.46
C ASP A 384 24.33 -30.26 18.82
N PRO A 385 24.48 -31.34 19.60
CA PRO A 385 24.54 -32.71 19.09
C PRO A 385 23.30 -33.11 18.27
N LYS A 386 22.16 -32.44 18.47
CA LYS A 386 20.90 -32.73 17.76
C LYS A 386 20.76 -32.00 16.43
N MET A 387 21.51 -30.92 16.22
CA MET A 387 21.35 -30.06 15.03
C MET A 387 22.55 -30.07 14.09
N THR A 388 23.71 -30.58 14.52
CA THR A 388 24.96 -30.49 13.76
C THR A 388 25.46 -31.86 13.29
N LYS A 389 25.90 -31.95 12.02
CA LYS A 389 26.70 -33.10 11.52
C LYS A 389 28.14 -32.96 12.04
N GLU A 390 28.85 -34.05 12.29
CA GLU A 390 30.22 -34.04 12.89
C GLU A 390 31.21 -33.09 12.19
N GLU A 391 31.07 -32.87 10.88
CA GLU A 391 31.93 -31.99 10.08
C GLU A 391 31.70 -30.47 10.30
N THR A 392 30.60 -30.09 10.96
CA THR A 392 30.18 -28.69 11.17
C THR A 392 30.35 -28.18 12.60
N VAL A 393 30.89 -29.02 13.49
CA VAL A 393 31.10 -28.69 14.91
C VAL A 393 32.23 -27.68 15.09
N VAL A 394 31.96 -26.58 15.78
CA VAL A 394 32.95 -25.52 16.04
C VAL A 394 33.79 -25.88 17.27
N ARG A 395 34.93 -26.55 17.04
CA ARG A 395 35.85 -27.00 18.10
C ARG A 395 36.44 -25.86 18.95
N PHE A 396 36.59 -24.67 18.37
CA PHE A 396 37.13 -23.49 19.04
C PHE A 396 36.18 -22.29 18.86
N PRO A 397 35.09 -22.20 19.63
CA PRO A 397 34.14 -21.10 19.53
C PRO A 397 34.81 -19.77 19.84
N GLN A 398 34.62 -18.80 18.95
CA GLN A 398 35.30 -17.53 19.04
C GLN A 398 34.35 -16.39 18.65
N ILE A 399 34.36 -15.34 19.47
CA ILE A 399 33.77 -14.04 19.13
C ILE A 399 34.91 -13.04 18.99
N ARG A 400 34.95 -12.32 17.87
CA ARG A 400 35.95 -11.31 17.56
C ARG A 400 35.30 -9.93 17.57
N ILE A 401 35.85 -9.03 18.37
CA ILE A 401 35.41 -7.63 18.44
C ILE A 401 36.56 -6.76 17.95
N VAL A 402 36.30 -5.96 16.92
CA VAL A 402 37.27 -5.02 16.36
C VAL A 402 36.67 -3.63 16.41
N THR A 403 37.41 -2.65 16.92
CA THR A 403 37.00 -1.25 16.86
C THR A 403 38.04 -0.44 16.11
N GLU A 404 37.59 0.50 15.28
CA GLU A 404 38.48 1.35 14.49
C GLU A 404 37.85 2.71 14.18
N LEU A 405 38.72 3.71 14.04
CA LEU A 405 38.37 5.05 13.59
C LEU A 405 38.41 5.07 12.05
N ILE A 406 37.36 5.62 11.44
CA ILE A 406 37.20 5.79 9.99
C ILE A 406 37.10 7.28 9.68
N ASP A 407 37.97 7.76 8.80
CA ASP A 407 37.95 9.13 8.24
C ASP A 407 37.84 10.24 9.29
N SER A 408 38.36 10.01 10.51
CA SER A 408 38.35 10.91 11.68
C SER A 408 36.98 11.30 12.26
N ASP A 409 35.87 11.04 11.55
CA ASP A 409 34.51 11.44 11.97
C ASP A 409 33.62 10.25 12.36
N TRP A 410 34.03 9.02 12.06
CA TRP A 410 33.23 7.82 12.25
C TRP A 410 33.98 6.77 13.05
N VAL A 411 33.28 6.03 13.89
CA VAL A 411 33.81 4.81 14.51
C VAL A 411 33.08 3.60 13.94
N ARG A 412 33.82 2.52 13.74
CA ARG A 412 33.28 1.22 13.34
C ARG A 412 33.56 0.20 14.44
N ILE A 413 32.50 -0.48 14.87
CA ILE A 413 32.55 -1.65 15.76
C ILE A 413 32.15 -2.86 14.93
N THR A 414 33.05 -3.83 14.83
CA THR A 414 32.79 -5.12 14.18
C THR A 414 32.66 -6.19 15.25
N ILE A 415 31.53 -6.90 15.27
CA ILE A 415 31.32 -8.06 16.13
C ILE A 415 31.09 -9.26 15.21
N GLY A 416 31.99 -10.24 15.24
CA GLY A 416 31.87 -11.44 14.44
C GLY A 416 32.07 -12.72 15.22
N ASP A 417 31.43 -13.79 14.76
CA ASP A 417 31.53 -15.16 15.26
C ASP A 417 32.08 -16.09 14.18
N ASN A 418 32.56 -17.26 14.61
CA ASN A 418 32.92 -18.38 13.73
C ASN A 418 31.87 -19.51 13.78
N GLY A 419 30.59 -19.17 13.95
CA GLY A 419 29.48 -20.12 13.99
C GLY A 419 29.04 -20.61 12.60
N PHE A 420 27.80 -21.09 12.49
CA PHE A 420 27.31 -21.74 11.28
C PHE A 420 27.01 -20.79 10.10
N GLY A 421 26.98 -19.47 10.32
CA GLY A 421 26.73 -18.47 9.28
C GLY A 421 25.32 -18.52 8.65
N MET A 422 25.09 -17.76 7.59
CA MET A 422 23.77 -17.58 6.97
C MET A 422 23.87 -17.44 5.45
N SER A 423 22.85 -17.91 4.72
CA SER A 423 22.74 -17.71 3.27
C SER A 423 22.46 -16.24 2.91
N GLU A 424 22.72 -15.87 1.65
CA GLU A 424 22.49 -14.50 1.16
C GLU A 424 21.01 -14.09 1.26
N ALA A 425 20.09 -14.97 0.85
CA ALA A 425 18.64 -14.77 0.99
C ALA A 425 18.19 -14.56 2.45
N LEU A 426 18.91 -15.15 3.42
CA LEU A 426 18.61 -14.93 4.83
C LEU A 426 19.14 -13.57 5.31
N GLN A 427 20.34 -13.19 4.87
CA GLN A 427 20.99 -11.92 5.21
C GLN A 427 20.16 -10.69 4.81
N GLU A 428 19.42 -10.75 3.71
CA GLU A 428 18.53 -9.65 3.28
C GLU A 428 17.37 -9.41 4.26
N ARG A 429 16.96 -10.44 5.00
CA ARG A 429 15.74 -10.43 5.83
C ARG A 429 15.99 -10.28 7.32
N ILE A 430 17.22 -10.44 7.79
CA ILE A 430 17.53 -10.46 9.23
C ILE A 430 17.19 -9.16 9.98
N PHE A 431 17.06 -8.04 9.27
CA PHE A 431 16.68 -6.75 9.85
C PHE A 431 15.18 -6.46 9.75
N GLU A 432 14.40 -7.33 9.07
CA GLU A 432 12.94 -7.23 9.03
C GLU A 432 12.37 -7.40 10.45
N PRO A 433 11.48 -6.50 10.91
CA PRO A 433 10.81 -6.66 12.19
C PRO A 433 10.07 -8.01 12.27
N PHE A 434 10.20 -8.69 13.42
CA PHE A 434 9.57 -9.99 13.71
C PHE A 434 10.12 -11.19 12.92
N PHE A 435 11.12 -10.98 12.07
CA PHE A 435 11.77 -12.09 11.38
C PHE A 435 12.67 -12.88 12.34
N THR A 436 12.51 -14.19 12.37
CA THR A 436 13.29 -15.09 13.24
C THR A 436 13.42 -16.46 12.59
N THR A 437 14.60 -17.08 12.72
CA THR A 437 14.84 -18.49 12.34
C THR A 437 14.70 -19.43 13.54
N LYS A 438 14.26 -18.92 14.69
CA LYS A 438 14.04 -19.71 15.90
C LYS A 438 12.64 -20.34 15.92
N PRO A 439 12.45 -21.49 16.59
CA PRO A 439 11.13 -22.08 16.80
C PRO A 439 10.15 -21.11 17.45
N VAL A 440 8.86 -21.35 17.22
CA VAL A 440 7.76 -20.56 17.80
C VAL A 440 7.91 -20.50 19.32
N GLY A 441 7.95 -19.28 19.88
CA GLY A 441 8.10 -19.03 21.32
C GLY A 441 9.54 -18.79 21.82
N GLN A 442 10.58 -19.03 21.01
CA GLN A 442 11.98 -18.88 21.44
C GLN A 442 12.70 -17.64 20.88
N GLY A 443 12.02 -16.86 20.03
CA GLY A 443 12.58 -15.60 19.51
C GLY A 443 11.49 -14.69 18.96
N MET A 444 11.42 -13.46 19.46
CA MET A 444 10.46 -12.46 18.98
C MET A 444 10.87 -11.82 17.63
N GLY A 445 12.08 -12.08 17.14
CA GLY A 445 12.60 -11.46 15.90
C GLY A 445 12.81 -9.94 16.00
N LEU A 446 12.96 -9.41 17.22
CA LEU A 446 13.05 -7.97 17.43
C LEU A 446 14.50 -7.46 17.57
N GLY A 447 15.43 -8.26 18.10
CA GLY A 447 16.77 -7.78 18.47
C GLY A 447 17.55 -7.10 17.34
N LEU A 448 17.65 -7.73 16.16
CA LEU A 448 18.36 -7.15 15.00
C LEU A 448 17.60 -5.96 14.38
N SER A 449 16.27 -6.02 14.31
CA SER A 449 15.45 -4.90 13.82
C SER A 449 15.56 -3.66 14.74
N THR A 450 15.57 -3.86 16.06
CA THR A 450 15.81 -2.82 17.06
C THR A 450 17.23 -2.27 16.95
N SER A 451 18.22 -3.16 16.77
CA SER A 451 19.61 -2.74 16.55
C SER A 451 19.75 -1.86 15.32
N TYR A 452 19.10 -2.24 14.22
CA TYR A 452 19.10 -1.46 12.98
C TYR A 452 18.46 -0.08 13.20
N GLN A 453 17.32 0.01 13.89
CA GLN A 453 16.66 1.28 14.21
C GLN A 453 17.51 2.18 15.12
N ILE A 454 18.12 1.62 16.17
CA ILE A 454 19.00 2.37 17.07
C ILE A 454 20.18 2.95 16.30
N VAL A 455 20.86 2.14 15.48
CA VAL A 455 22.04 2.59 14.75
C VAL A 455 21.66 3.61 13.67
N THR A 456 20.70 3.28 12.81
CA THR A 456 20.37 4.12 11.63
C THR A 456 19.50 5.33 11.96
N GLN A 457 18.48 5.18 12.81
CA GLN A 457 17.51 6.25 13.05
C GLN A 457 17.90 7.13 14.25
N LYS A 458 18.40 6.53 15.33
CA LYS A 458 18.80 7.29 16.53
C LYS A 458 20.22 7.81 16.41
N HIS A 459 21.15 6.99 15.92
CA HIS A 459 22.56 7.36 15.84
C HIS A 459 22.99 7.89 14.48
N GLN A 460 22.11 7.93 13.47
CA GLN A 460 22.44 8.35 12.10
C GLN A 460 23.65 7.58 11.54
N GLY A 461 23.77 6.33 11.97
CA GLY A 461 24.82 5.39 11.59
C GLY A 461 24.38 4.40 10.54
N GLU A 462 25.18 3.35 10.39
CA GLU A 462 24.97 2.26 9.45
C GLU A 462 25.21 0.91 10.13
N LEU A 463 24.27 -0.03 9.95
CA LEU A 463 24.40 -1.41 10.42
C LEU A 463 24.39 -2.35 9.22
N LYS A 464 25.49 -3.07 9.02
CA LYS A 464 25.66 -4.06 7.94
C LYS A 464 25.95 -5.44 8.50
N CYS A 465 25.61 -6.48 7.75
CA CYS A 465 25.93 -7.87 8.06
C CYS A 465 26.65 -8.50 6.87
N ARG A 466 27.65 -9.32 7.16
CA ARG A 466 28.28 -10.22 6.19
C ARG A 466 28.37 -11.60 6.82
N SER A 467 27.79 -12.59 6.18
CA SER A 467 27.81 -13.97 6.66
C SER A 467 28.16 -14.93 5.53
N ILE A 468 28.86 -16.02 5.86
CA ILE A 468 29.18 -17.08 4.91
C ILE A 468 28.78 -18.40 5.59
N PRO A 469 27.91 -19.24 4.96
CA PRO A 469 27.54 -20.53 5.51
C PRO A 469 28.78 -21.37 5.87
N GLY A 470 28.79 -21.90 7.10
CA GLY A 470 29.88 -22.69 7.67
C GLY A 470 31.15 -21.93 8.07
N ARG A 471 31.20 -20.60 7.91
CA ARG A 471 32.37 -19.78 8.33
C ARG A 471 32.05 -18.73 9.40
N GLY A 472 30.77 -18.46 9.66
CA GLY A 472 30.31 -17.52 10.68
C GLY A 472 29.75 -16.21 10.13
N THR A 473 29.43 -15.29 11.04
CA THR A 473 28.79 -14.00 10.74
C THR A 473 29.60 -12.84 11.29
N ALA A 474 29.59 -11.70 10.62
CA ALA A 474 30.14 -10.44 11.11
C ALA A 474 29.16 -9.29 10.91
N PHE A 475 28.86 -8.57 11.99
CA PHE A 475 28.10 -7.33 11.98
C PHE A 475 29.03 -6.12 12.05
N PHE A 476 28.75 -5.11 11.24
CA PHE A 476 29.50 -3.86 11.16
C PHE A 476 28.59 -2.73 11.60
N VAL A 477 28.87 -2.15 12.77
CA VAL A 477 28.18 -0.99 13.33
C VAL A 477 29.04 0.23 13.06
N LYS A 478 28.59 1.16 12.22
CA LYS A 478 29.27 2.44 11.96
C LYS A 478 28.45 3.57 12.55
N ILE A 479 29.04 4.40 13.41
CA ILE A 479 28.35 5.55 14.04
C ILE A 479 29.25 6.79 14.01
N PRO A 480 28.66 8.00 13.90
CA PRO A 480 29.44 9.24 13.90
C PRO A 480 29.93 9.56 15.32
N ILE A 481 31.11 10.17 15.43
CA ILE A 481 31.68 10.60 16.72
C ILE A 481 30.83 11.72 17.36
N CYS A 482 30.34 12.64 16.54
CA CYS A 482 29.44 13.71 16.94
C CYS A 482 28.34 13.90 15.89
N GLN A 483 27.08 13.91 16.30
CA GLN A 483 25.98 14.25 15.40
C GLN A 483 25.93 15.77 15.18
N LYS A 484 25.98 16.21 13.92
CA LYS A 484 25.74 17.62 13.58
C LYS A 484 24.29 17.98 13.93
N GLY A 485 24.07 18.68 15.04
CA GLY A 485 22.76 19.25 15.43
C GLY A 485 22.23 18.89 16.81
N VAL A 486 22.93 18.09 17.62
CA VAL A 486 22.52 17.81 19.01
C VAL A 486 23.43 18.61 19.94
N GLY A 487 22.87 19.60 20.63
CA GLY A 487 23.61 20.44 21.58
C GLY A 487 24.24 19.61 22.69
N LEU A 488 25.57 19.63 22.78
CA LEU A 488 26.32 19.07 23.89
C LEU A 488 25.97 19.85 25.17
N ILE A 489 25.26 19.23 26.11
CA ILE A 489 25.18 19.76 27.47
C ILE A 489 26.51 19.37 28.14
N ALA A 490 27.47 20.29 28.09
CA ALA A 490 28.70 20.17 28.86
C ALA A 490 28.38 20.36 30.34
N HIS A 491 28.58 19.34 31.17
CA HIS A 491 28.65 19.54 32.62
C HIS A 491 29.96 20.29 32.96
N PRO A 492 29.91 21.41 33.69
CA PRO A 492 31.12 22.01 34.23
C PRO A 492 31.71 21.06 35.28
N LYS A 493 33.02 20.84 35.22
CA LYS A 493 33.78 20.25 36.32
C LYS A 493 33.56 21.11 37.57
N LEU A 494 33.14 20.48 38.66
CA LEU A 494 33.36 20.94 40.03
C LEU A 494 33.98 19.79 40.81
#